data_AF-A0A383D2U2-F1
#
_entry.id   AF-A0A383D2U2-F1
#
_cell.length_a   1.000
_cell.length_b   1.000
_cell.length_c   1.000
_cell.angle_alpha   90.00
_cell.angle_beta   90.00
_cell.angle_gamma   90.00
#
_symmetry.space_group_name_H-M   'P 1'
#
loop_
_entity.id
_entity.type
_entity.pdbx_description
1 polymer ?
#
loop_
_entity_poly.entity_id
_entity_poly.type
_entity_poly.pdbx_seq_one_letter_code
_entity_poly.pdbx_strand_id
1 'polypeptide(L)'
;MNRISPLLIVVSILTAQIDFNEGPYGSEYFDISGPFTLVDLNLELGDVNSDNTVNILDIIATVNHVLGFDVFTDSQIAQADLNFDGSTDILDIVALANLVLSPEASAWDFETQWNGEESYIFFTIGPTSSTTLWNASDADDLLEDSPDNVHYFFLSNRSTYFQDVRDKKGEFDVILAGMSDEELAHWKSHLHFVPDKCDSHAEEFVDAVCGIRSISIDRFQRWREVG
;
A
#
# COMPACT_ATOMS: atom_id res chain seq x y z
N MET A 1 -14.72 -55.20 25.90
CA MET A 1 -15.38 -55.00 24.59
C MET A 1 -16.31 -53.81 24.77
N ASN A 2 -16.30 -52.68 24.09
CA ASN A 2 -15.60 -52.05 22.95
C ASN A 2 -16.06 -50.57 23.06
N ARG A 3 -15.40 -49.49 22.63
CA ARG A 3 -14.13 -49.14 21.99
C ARG A 3 -14.07 -47.62 22.17
N ILE A 4 -13.04 -47.08 22.82
CA ILE A 4 -12.81 -45.63 22.87
C ILE A 4 -12.07 -45.27 21.58
N SER A 5 -12.69 -44.46 20.72
CA SER A 5 -12.07 -44.00 19.48
C SER A 5 -11.21 -42.78 19.81
N PRO A 6 -9.89 -42.77 19.53
CA PRO A 6 -9.13 -41.55 19.61
C PRO A 6 -9.42 -40.72 18.34
N LEU A 7 -9.95 -39.51 18.55
CA LEU A 7 -10.00 -38.47 17.54
C LEU A 7 -8.55 -38.03 17.28
N LEU A 8 -8.01 -38.41 16.13
CA LEU A 8 -6.73 -37.89 15.64
C LEU A 8 -7.01 -36.53 14.99
N ILE A 9 -6.84 -35.46 15.76
CA ILE A 9 -6.63 -34.13 15.18
C ILE A 9 -5.17 -34.10 14.73
N VAL A 10 -4.97 -34.30 13.44
CA VAL A 10 -3.69 -33.97 12.81
C VAL A 10 -3.65 -32.45 12.72
N VAL A 11 -2.96 -31.81 13.66
CA VAL A 11 -2.51 -30.43 13.49
C VAL A 11 -1.40 -30.52 12.44
N SER A 12 -1.75 -30.32 11.18
CA SER A 12 -0.75 -30.10 10.13
C SER A 12 -0.13 -28.73 10.39
N ILE A 13 0.94 -28.70 11.18
CA ILE A 13 1.86 -27.56 11.22
C ILE A 13 2.64 -27.62 9.90
N LEU A 14 2.07 -27.04 8.85
CA LEU A 14 2.85 -26.60 7.69
C LEU A 14 3.44 -25.24 8.07
N THR A 15 4.53 -25.27 8.83
CA THR A 15 5.39 -24.09 8.99
C THR A 15 6.15 -23.90 7.69
N ALA A 16 5.60 -23.07 6.82
CA ALA A 16 6.41 -22.09 6.12
C ALA A 16 6.18 -20.77 6.85
N GLN A 17 6.71 -20.65 8.07
CA GLN A 17 6.96 -19.30 8.59
C GLN A 17 8.05 -18.75 7.68
N ILE A 18 7.69 -17.81 6.81
CA ILE A 18 8.66 -16.94 6.15
C ILE A 18 9.12 -16.01 7.27
N ASP A 19 10.05 -16.50 8.09
CA ASP A 19 10.72 -15.68 9.10
C ASP A 19 11.55 -14.66 8.34
N PHE A 20 11.19 -13.39 8.45
CA PHE A 20 12.02 -12.31 7.98
C PHE A 20 13.37 -12.39 8.72
N ASN A 21 14.45 -12.34 7.92
CA ASN A 21 15.87 -12.61 8.17
C ASN A 21 16.45 -12.40 9.60
N GLU A 22 17.40 -13.26 10.02
CA GLU A 22 18.20 -13.19 11.28
C GLU A 22 19.41 -12.21 11.18
N GLY A 23 19.32 -11.11 10.45
CA GLY A 23 20.44 -10.19 10.20
C GLY A 23 20.72 -9.16 11.32
N PRO A 24 21.87 -8.46 11.31
CA PRO A 24 22.34 -7.64 12.43
C PRO A 24 21.79 -6.21 12.32
N TYR A 25 20.56 -5.98 12.76
CA TYR A 25 19.85 -4.72 12.51
C TYR A 25 20.20 -3.67 13.57
N GLY A 26 21.12 -2.77 13.24
CA GLY A 26 21.55 -1.68 14.12
C GLY A 26 22.11 -2.14 15.47
N SER A 27 22.22 -1.22 16.42
CA SER A 27 22.68 -1.56 17.78
C SER A 27 21.57 -2.16 18.63
N GLU A 28 20.30 -1.95 18.26
CA GLU A 28 19.12 -2.42 18.99
C GLU A 28 18.10 -3.16 18.10
N TYR A 29 17.24 -3.98 18.72
CA TYR A 29 16.31 -4.96 18.12
C TYR A 29 15.25 -4.36 17.14
N PHE A 30 15.29 -3.05 16.88
CA PHE A 30 14.24 -2.28 16.21
C PHE A 30 14.75 -1.28 15.15
N ASP A 31 16.06 -1.24 14.87
CA ASP A 31 16.65 -0.10 14.17
C ASP A 31 16.38 -0.06 12.65
N ILE A 32 16.10 -1.19 11.98
CA ILE A 32 15.92 -1.26 10.51
C ILE A 32 14.87 -2.34 10.18
N SER A 33 13.97 -2.08 9.22
CA SER A 33 13.00 -3.06 8.71
C SER A 33 13.40 -3.68 7.38
N GLY A 34 12.59 -4.62 6.91
CA GLY A 34 12.81 -5.26 5.63
C GLY A 34 12.79 -4.32 4.44
N PRO A 35 13.68 -4.51 3.45
CA PRO A 35 13.67 -3.65 2.27
C PRO A 35 12.56 -4.12 1.31
N PHE A 36 11.39 -3.49 1.38
CA PHE A 36 10.43 -3.54 0.28
C PHE A 36 9.74 -2.19 0.08
N THR A 37 9.43 -1.92 -1.18
CA THR A 37 8.75 -0.70 -1.60
C THR A 37 7.53 -1.11 -2.42
N LEU A 38 6.39 -0.46 -2.18
CA LEU A 38 5.13 -0.70 -2.87
C LEU A 38 4.67 0.58 -3.53
N VAL A 39 4.30 0.51 -4.80
CA VAL A 39 3.56 1.61 -5.43
C VAL A 39 2.22 1.79 -4.69
N ASP A 40 1.84 3.02 -4.36
CA ASP A 40 0.61 3.33 -3.59
C ASP A 40 -0.20 4.49 -4.18
N LEU A 41 -1.42 4.21 -4.64
CA LEU A 41 -2.34 5.19 -5.21
C LEU A 41 -2.81 6.28 -4.22
N ASN A 42 -2.55 6.15 -2.92
CA ASN A 42 -2.84 7.20 -1.93
C ASN A 42 -1.73 8.23 -1.77
N LEU A 43 -0.51 7.97 -2.25
CA LEU A 43 0.46 9.03 -2.46
C LEU A 43 0.06 9.83 -3.71
N GLU A 44 -0.78 10.85 -3.52
CA GLU A 44 -1.07 11.89 -4.52
C GLU A 44 0.23 12.64 -4.81
N LEU A 45 0.98 12.16 -5.80
CA LEU A 45 1.97 12.93 -6.54
C LEU A 45 1.41 13.27 -7.91
N GLY A 46 1.87 14.37 -8.49
CA GLY A 46 1.43 14.84 -9.78
C GLY A 46 0.20 15.75 -9.76
N ASP A 47 -0.41 16.02 -8.60
CA ASP A 47 -1.43 17.09 -8.45
C ASP A 47 -0.75 18.42 -8.16
N VAL A 48 -0.08 18.93 -9.18
CA VAL A 48 0.79 20.11 -9.09
C VAL A 48 -0.02 21.39 -8.91
N ASN A 49 -1.27 21.40 -9.36
CA ASN A 49 -2.16 22.55 -9.23
C ASN A 49 -3.08 22.48 -7.99
N SER A 50 -3.04 21.38 -7.23
CA SER A 50 -3.81 21.15 -6.00
C SER A 50 -5.33 21.19 -6.21
N ASP A 51 -5.79 20.75 -7.39
CA ASP A 51 -7.22 20.63 -7.70
C ASP A 51 -7.80 19.24 -7.39
N ASN A 52 -6.98 18.35 -6.80
CA ASN A 52 -7.24 16.96 -6.47
C ASN A 52 -7.48 16.07 -7.70
N THR A 53 -7.05 16.50 -8.89
CA THR A 53 -7.19 15.72 -10.12
C THR A 53 -5.91 15.76 -10.94
N VAL A 54 -5.13 14.67 -10.88
CA VAL A 54 -3.97 14.52 -11.75
C VAL A 54 -4.40 14.38 -13.22
N ASN A 55 -4.18 15.42 -14.02
CA ASN A 55 -4.56 15.45 -15.43
C ASN A 55 -3.61 16.32 -16.29
N ILE A 56 -4.04 16.65 -17.51
CA ILE A 56 -3.25 17.49 -18.43
C ILE A 56 -2.95 18.89 -17.88
N LEU A 57 -3.74 19.40 -16.93
CA LEU A 57 -3.52 20.69 -16.29
C LEU A 57 -2.28 20.68 -15.40
N ASP A 58 -1.97 19.59 -14.72
CA ASP A 58 -0.74 19.44 -13.95
C ASP A 58 0.48 19.39 -14.85
N ILE A 59 0.37 18.70 -15.99
CA ILE A 59 1.42 18.69 -17.02
C ILE A 59 1.70 20.11 -17.51
N ILE A 60 0.65 20.90 -17.77
CA ILE A 60 0.80 22.29 -18.21
C ILE A 60 1.47 23.14 -17.12
N ALA A 61 1.09 22.95 -15.85
CA ALA A 61 1.71 23.64 -14.72
C ALA A 61 3.21 23.32 -14.63
N THR A 62 3.60 22.05 -14.70
CA THR A 62 5.01 21.62 -14.66
C THR A 62 5.80 22.14 -15.86
N VAL A 63 5.22 22.15 -17.06
CA VAL A 63 5.86 22.75 -18.25
C VAL A 63 6.14 24.25 -18.05
N ASN A 64 5.20 25.01 -17.48
CA ASN A 64 5.43 26.43 -17.22
C ASN A 64 6.58 26.66 -16.23
N HIS A 65 6.69 25.80 -15.22
CA HIS A 65 7.80 25.84 -14.27
C HIS A 65 9.14 25.55 -14.93
N VAL A 66 9.25 24.45 -15.68
CA VAL A 66 10.47 24.04 -16.38
C VAL A 66 10.93 25.10 -17.39
N LEU A 67 9.99 25.83 -18.00
CA LEU A 67 10.30 26.94 -18.93
C LEU A 67 10.59 28.28 -18.23
N GLY A 68 10.46 28.35 -16.89
CA GLY A 68 10.72 29.55 -16.09
C GLY A 68 9.62 30.62 -16.17
N PHE A 69 8.41 30.25 -16.62
CA PHE A 69 7.26 31.14 -16.60
C PHE A 69 6.62 31.25 -15.21
N ASP A 70 6.67 30.16 -14.44
CA ASP A 70 6.14 30.08 -13.08
C ASP A 70 7.19 29.54 -12.10
N VAL A 71 7.16 30.01 -10.86
CA VAL A 71 8.02 29.53 -9.78
C VAL A 71 7.18 28.67 -8.85
N PHE A 72 7.55 27.40 -8.72
CA PHE A 72 6.88 26.47 -7.82
C PHE A 72 7.23 26.75 -6.36
N THR A 73 6.24 26.50 -5.49
CA THR A 73 6.45 26.39 -4.05
C THR A 73 7.10 25.05 -3.71
N ASP A 74 7.65 24.92 -2.50
CA ASP A 74 8.25 23.66 -2.04
C ASP A 74 7.27 22.48 -2.12
N SER A 75 5.98 22.72 -1.84
CA SER A 75 4.91 21.73 -1.98
C SER A 75 4.68 21.32 -3.44
N GLN A 76 4.74 22.26 -4.38
CA GLN A 76 4.56 21.96 -5.80
C GLN A 76 5.79 21.28 -6.40
N ILE A 77 7.00 21.59 -5.92
CA ILE A 77 8.21 20.85 -6.28
C ILE A 77 8.08 19.40 -5.81
N ALA A 78 7.65 19.16 -4.58
CA ALA A 78 7.42 17.80 -4.07
C ALA A 78 6.36 17.04 -4.87
N GLN A 79 5.31 17.72 -5.35
CA GLN A 79 4.28 17.13 -6.21
C GLN A 79 4.76 16.84 -7.64
N ALA A 80 5.67 17.66 -8.15
CA ALA A 80 6.11 17.60 -9.53
C ALA A 80 7.36 16.73 -9.73
N ASP A 81 8.21 16.53 -8.72
CA ASP A 81 9.39 15.64 -8.77
C ASP A 81 8.95 14.16 -8.64
N LEU A 82 8.63 13.55 -9.78
CA LEU A 82 8.07 12.20 -9.85
C LEU A 82 9.14 11.11 -9.94
N ASN A 83 10.39 11.47 -10.26
CA ASN A 83 11.51 10.54 -10.30
C ASN A 83 12.43 10.65 -9.05
N PHE A 84 12.15 11.58 -8.15
CA PHE A 84 12.84 11.84 -6.88
C PHE A 84 14.33 12.16 -7.02
N ASP A 85 14.75 12.82 -8.11
CA ASP A 85 16.13 13.23 -8.30
C ASP A 85 16.47 14.61 -7.70
N GLY A 86 15.47 15.27 -7.12
CA GLY A 86 15.58 16.58 -6.49
C GLY A 86 15.54 17.75 -7.46
N SER A 87 15.26 17.50 -8.74
CA SER A 87 15.05 18.51 -9.78
C SER A 87 13.71 18.31 -10.44
N THR A 88 12.98 19.40 -10.73
CA THR A 88 11.75 19.32 -11.54
C THR A 88 12.07 19.65 -13.00
N ASP A 89 12.10 18.65 -13.88
CA ASP A 89 12.48 18.81 -15.29
C ASP A 89 11.59 18.05 -16.30
N ILE A 90 12.11 17.81 -17.50
CA ILE A 90 11.38 17.12 -18.58
C ILE A 90 11.11 15.64 -18.27
N LEU A 91 11.94 15.00 -17.44
CA LEU A 91 11.77 13.62 -17.02
C LEU A 91 10.49 13.48 -16.17
N ASP A 92 10.21 14.45 -15.31
CA ASP A 92 8.98 14.50 -14.53
C ASP A 92 7.75 14.72 -15.38
N ILE A 93 7.84 15.58 -16.39
CA ILE A 93 6.73 15.78 -17.35
C ILE A 93 6.39 14.47 -18.07
N VAL A 94 7.42 13.67 -18.41
CA VAL A 94 7.21 12.34 -19.02
C VAL A 94 6.57 11.38 -18.01
N ALA A 95 7.03 11.38 -16.76
CA ALA A 95 6.44 10.58 -15.69
C ALA A 95 4.98 10.97 -15.41
N LEU A 96 4.67 12.26 -15.39
CA LEU A 96 3.33 12.81 -15.18
C LEU A 96 2.42 12.50 -16.38
N ALA A 97 2.94 12.57 -17.60
CA ALA A 97 2.21 12.12 -18.79
C ALA A 97 1.91 10.62 -18.69
N ASN A 98 2.85 9.80 -18.22
CA ASN A 98 2.59 8.39 -17.97
C ASN A 98 1.53 8.23 -16.88
N LEU A 99 1.60 8.96 -15.77
CA LEU A 99 0.60 8.93 -14.69
C LEU A 99 -0.80 9.33 -15.20
N VAL A 100 -0.90 10.33 -16.08
CA VAL A 100 -2.18 10.73 -16.70
C VAL A 100 -2.69 9.69 -17.70
N LEU A 101 -1.79 9.02 -18.42
CA LEU A 101 -2.13 8.01 -19.43
C LEU A 101 -2.31 6.59 -18.83
N SER A 102 -1.69 6.34 -17.68
CA SER A 102 -1.51 5.08 -16.96
C SER A 102 -1.08 5.40 -15.52
N PRO A 103 -2.02 5.64 -14.59
CA PRO A 103 -1.75 6.09 -13.22
C PRO A 103 -0.90 5.10 -12.41
N GLU A 104 0.42 5.13 -12.55
CA GLU A 104 1.38 4.38 -11.73
C GLU A 104 1.84 5.29 -10.58
N ALA A 105 1.51 4.91 -9.36
CA ALA A 105 1.58 5.75 -8.19
C ALA A 105 3.01 5.91 -7.60
N SER A 106 3.12 6.71 -6.54
CA SER A 106 4.36 6.93 -5.82
C SER A 106 4.70 5.74 -4.92
N ALA A 107 5.98 5.50 -4.67
CA ALA A 107 6.44 4.31 -3.96
C ALA A 107 6.47 4.54 -2.43
N TRP A 108 5.71 3.74 -1.67
CA TRP A 108 5.73 3.62 -0.22
C TRP A 108 6.85 2.66 0.22
N ASP A 109 7.78 3.12 1.07
CA ASP A 109 8.97 2.38 1.47
C ASP A 109 8.88 1.88 2.92
N PHE A 110 8.81 0.56 3.12
CA PHE A 110 8.64 -0.05 4.44
C PHE A 110 9.79 0.25 5.42
N GLU A 111 11.02 0.35 4.91
CA GLU A 111 12.21 0.63 5.71
C GLU A 111 12.11 2.01 6.35
N THR A 112 11.64 2.99 5.59
CA THR A 112 11.50 4.37 6.07
C THR A 112 10.28 4.57 6.97
N GLN A 113 9.24 3.77 6.81
CA GLN A 113 7.98 3.90 7.55
C GLN A 113 7.95 3.09 8.85
N TRP A 114 8.91 2.18 9.03
CA TRP A 114 8.96 1.35 10.23
C TRP A 114 9.46 2.13 11.46
N ASN A 115 8.63 2.17 12.50
CA ASN A 115 8.96 2.76 13.81
C ASN A 115 8.85 1.74 14.97
N GLY A 116 8.43 0.50 14.70
CA GLY A 116 8.21 -0.55 15.71
C GLY A 116 6.93 -0.40 16.55
N GLU A 117 6.10 0.60 16.25
CA GLU A 117 4.83 0.90 16.90
C GLU A 117 3.63 0.63 15.98
N GLU A 118 3.79 0.72 14.66
CA GLU A 118 2.75 0.43 13.67
C GLU A 118 2.48 -1.08 13.47
N SER A 119 1.28 -1.38 12.96
CA SER A 119 0.85 -2.70 12.47
C SER A 119 0.51 -2.61 10.99
N TYR A 120 0.94 -3.57 10.18
CA TYR A 120 0.73 -3.56 8.74
C TYR A 120 -0.08 -4.78 8.33
N ILE A 121 -1.22 -4.58 7.67
CA ILE A 121 -2.16 -5.64 7.27
C ILE A 121 -2.39 -5.55 5.76
N PHE A 122 -2.21 -6.68 5.07
CA PHE A 122 -2.31 -6.80 3.62
C PHE A 122 -3.52 -7.65 3.28
N PHE A 123 -4.48 -7.08 2.56
CA PHE A 123 -5.59 -7.79 1.95
C PHE A 123 -5.30 -8.05 0.47
N THR A 124 -5.35 -9.32 0.07
CA THR A 124 -5.06 -9.72 -1.32
C THR A 124 -6.24 -10.42 -1.95
N ILE A 125 -6.72 -9.91 -3.09
CA ILE A 125 -7.70 -10.62 -3.92
C ILE A 125 -7.00 -11.46 -5.00
N GLY A 126 -7.45 -12.71 -5.17
CA GLY A 126 -6.81 -13.69 -6.07
C GLY A 126 -6.61 -15.04 -5.40
N PRO A 127 -6.08 -15.10 -4.16
CA PRO A 127 -6.05 -16.31 -3.34
C PRO A 127 -7.42 -16.94 -3.12
N THR A 128 -7.43 -18.24 -2.78
CA THR A 128 -8.69 -18.96 -2.51
C THR A 128 -9.44 -18.30 -1.34
N SER A 129 -10.76 -18.16 -1.47
CA SER A 129 -11.63 -17.54 -0.45
C SER A 129 -11.35 -16.07 -0.14
N SER A 130 -10.62 -15.34 -1.00
CA SER A 130 -10.34 -13.91 -0.80
C SER A 130 -11.52 -13.01 -1.17
N THR A 131 -12.37 -13.42 -2.12
CA THR A 131 -13.46 -12.58 -2.67
C THR A 131 -14.48 -12.16 -1.62
N THR A 132 -14.82 -13.04 -0.67
CA THR A 132 -15.76 -12.70 0.40
C THR A 132 -15.20 -11.62 1.33
N LEU A 133 -13.91 -11.70 1.67
CA LEU A 133 -13.24 -10.69 2.49
C LEU A 133 -13.08 -9.37 1.72
N TRP A 134 -12.66 -9.43 0.47
CA TRP A 134 -12.47 -8.24 -0.37
C TRP A 134 -13.78 -7.48 -0.63
N ASN A 135 -14.90 -8.18 -0.81
CA ASN A 135 -16.21 -7.58 -1.10
C ASN A 135 -17.08 -7.41 0.15
N ALA A 136 -16.50 -7.53 1.35
CA ALA A 136 -17.26 -7.32 2.57
C ALA A 136 -17.75 -5.87 2.64
N SER A 137 -18.97 -5.67 3.14
CA SER A 137 -19.66 -4.36 3.12
C SER A 137 -19.48 -3.58 4.42
N ASP A 138 -18.45 -3.92 5.18
CA ASP A 138 -18.11 -3.48 6.53
C ASP A 138 -16.80 -2.67 6.53
N ALA A 139 -16.46 -2.04 5.40
CA ALA A 139 -15.28 -1.18 5.30
C ALA A 139 -15.37 0.05 6.21
N ASP A 140 -16.57 0.55 6.51
CA ASP A 140 -16.80 1.64 7.47
C ASP A 140 -16.52 1.16 8.91
N ASP A 141 -17.16 0.04 9.31
CA ASP A 141 -16.91 -0.63 10.60
C ASP A 141 -15.42 -0.97 10.78
N LEU A 142 -14.73 -1.38 9.70
CA LEU A 142 -13.29 -1.64 9.72
C LEU A 142 -12.52 -0.40 10.15
N LEU A 143 -12.81 0.78 9.58
CA LEU A 143 -12.11 2.00 9.97
C LEU A 143 -12.50 2.45 11.38
N GLU A 144 -13.78 2.38 11.75
CA GLU A 144 -14.25 2.79 13.09
C GLU A 144 -13.68 1.94 14.23
N ASP A 145 -13.57 0.62 14.03
CA ASP A 145 -13.10 -0.32 15.06
C ASP A 145 -11.57 -0.51 15.08
N SER A 146 -10.86 0.09 14.13
CA SER A 146 -9.41 -0.06 13.99
C SER A 146 -8.62 0.79 14.99
N PRO A 147 -7.48 0.29 15.49
CA PRO A 147 -6.51 1.13 16.19
C PRO A 147 -5.87 2.16 15.23
N ASP A 148 -5.56 3.36 15.71
CA ASP A 148 -4.90 4.40 14.90
C ASP A 148 -3.54 3.96 14.32
N ASN A 149 -2.84 3.00 14.94
CA ASN A 149 -1.51 2.58 14.51
C ASN A 149 -1.54 1.40 13.51
N VAL A 150 -2.55 1.36 12.63
CA VAL A 150 -2.72 0.29 11.63
C VAL A 150 -2.65 0.84 10.22
N HIS A 151 -1.86 0.18 9.38
CA HIS A 151 -1.81 0.40 7.95
C HIS A 151 -2.47 -0.77 7.22
N TYR A 152 -3.34 -0.46 6.26
CA TYR A 152 -4.01 -1.44 5.41
C TYR A 152 -3.54 -1.32 3.96
N PHE A 153 -3.09 -2.44 3.40
CA PHE A 153 -2.65 -2.55 2.01
C PHE A 153 -3.63 -3.40 1.23
N PHE A 154 -4.09 -2.90 0.08
CA PHE A 154 -5.00 -3.60 -0.81
C PHE A 154 -4.29 -3.96 -2.11
N LEU A 155 -4.17 -5.27 -2.39
CA LEU A 155 -3.47 -5.82 -3.55
C LEU A 155 -4.34 -6.81 -4.32
N SER A 156 -4.02 -7.00 -5.60
CA SER A 156 -4.66 -8.03 -6.42
C SER A 156 -3.63 -8.86 -7.18
N ASN A 157 -3.79 -10.18 -7.11
CA ASN A 157 -3.03 -11.14 -7.93
C ASN A 157 -3.84 -11.64 -9.15
N ARG A 158 -4.96 -11.00 -9.46
CA ARG A 158 -5.80 -11.36 -10.62
C ARG A 158 -5.27 -10.68 -11.89
N SER A 159 -5.78 -11.07 -13.05
CA SER A 159 -5.49 -10.37 -14.31
C SER A 159 -6.11 -8.96 -14.38
N THR A 160 -7.04 -8.65 -13.47
CA THR A 160 -7.75 -7.38 -13.34
C THR A 160 -7.15 -6.48 -12.26
N TYR A 161 -5.90 -6.74 -11.86
CA TYR A 161 -5.30 -6.21 -10.63
C TYR A 161 -5.47 -4.70 -10.42
N PHE A 162 -5.08 -3.89 -11.41
CA PHE A 162 -5.22 -2.44 -11.38
C PHE A 162 -6.67 -2.01 -11.17
N GLN A 163 -7.60 -2.64 -11.89
CA GLN A 163 -9.03 -2.35 -11.83
C GLN A 163 -9.62 -2.76 -10.46
N ASP A 164 -9.23 -3.92 -9.92
CA ASP A 164 -9.68 -4.37 -8.60
C ASP A 164 -9.28 -3.37 -7.51
N VAL A 165 -8.02 -2.92 -7.52
CA VAL A 165 -7.46 -2.00 -6.52
C VAL A 165 -8.03 -0.59 -6.67
N ARG A 166 -8.20 -0.10 -7.90
CA ARG A 166 -8.84 1.20 -8.16
C ARG A 166 -10.29 1.23 -7.67
N ASP A 167 -11.05 0.17 -7.89
CA ASP A 167 -12.44 0.10 -7.41
C ASP A 167 -12.49 0.04 -5.88
N LYS A 168 -11.56 -0.70 -5.25
CA LYS A 168 -11.44 -0.76 -3.79
C LYS A 168 -11.05 0.59 -3.20
N LYS A 169 -10.14 1.34 -3.82
CA LYS A 169 -9.85 2.73 -3.45
C LYS A 169 -11.11 3.60 -3.52
N GLY A 170 -11.86 3.52 -4.62
CA GLY A 170 -13.09 4.30 -4.78
C GLY A 170 -14.16 4.02 -3.73
N GLU A 171 -14.21 2.80 -3.19
CA GLU A 171 -15.07 2.45 -2.05
C GLU A 171 -14.66 3.20 -0.78
N PHE A 172 -13.37 3.18 -0.43
CA PHE A 172 -12.84 3.92 0.71
C PHE A 172 -12.97 5.44 0.51
N ASP A 173 -12.70 5.98 -0.68
CA ASP A 173 -12.82 7.41 -0.96
C ASP A 173 -14.24 7.94 -0.65
N VAL A 174 -15.28 7.14 -0.89
CA VAL A 174 -16.67 7.50 -0.55
C VAL A 174 -16.90 7.55 0.96
N ILE A 175 -16.30 6.63 1.71
CA ILE A 175 -16.37 6.59 3.18
C ILE A 175 -15.62 7.80 3.76
N LEU A 176 -14.38 8.01 3.31
CA LEU A 176 -13.50 9.09 3.76
C LEU A 176 -14.10 10.48 3.50
N ALA A 177 -14.86 10.67 2.42
CA ALA A 177 -15.55 11.92 2.14
C ALA A 177 -16.61 12.32 3.20
N GLY A 178 -17.03 11.38 4.05
CA GLY A 178 -17.94 11.60 5.17
C GLY A 178 -17.26 11.92 6.51
N MET A 179 -15.93 11.81 6.59
CA MET A 179 -15.15 11.94 7.83
C MET A 179 -14.76 13.39 8.14
N SER A 180 -14.30 13.66 9.37
CA SER A 180 -13.68 14.94 9.70
C SER A 180 -12.34 15.12 8.99
N ASP A 181 -11.85 16.36 8.86
CA ASP A 181 -10.54 16.65 8.22
C ASP A 181 -9.38 15.91 8.91
N GLU A 182 -9.48 15.71 10.23
CA GLU A 182 -8.50 15.03 11.06
C GLU A 182 -8.48 13.52 10.78
N GLU A 183 -9.66 12.88 10.76
CA GLU A 183 -9.82 11.46 10.41
C GLU A 183 -9.48 11.18 8.95
N LEU A 184 -9.88 12.07 8.03
CA LEU A 184 -9.55 11.99 6.61
C LEU A 184 -8.03 12.02 6.41
N ALA A 185 -7.33 12.98 7.05
CA ALA A 185 -5.88 13.08 6.96
C ALA A 185 -5.19 11.84 7.54
N HIS A 186 -5.69 11.33 8.66
CA HIS A 186 -5.22 10.10 9.26
C HIS A 186 -5.36 8.90 8.30
N TRP A 187 -6.57 8.61 7.82
CA TRP A 187 -6.79 7.43 6.99
C TRP A 187 -6.16 7.53 5.59
N LYS A 188 -6.01 8.74 5.04
CA LYS A 188 -5.24 8.95 3.79
C LYS A 188 -3.79 8.46 3.91
N SER A 189 -3.15 8.55 5.09
CA SER A 189 -1.77 8.08 5.28
C SER A 189 -1.66 6.61 5.72
N HIS A 190 -2.77 5.95 6.06
CA HIS A 190 -2.79 4.58 6.60
C HIS A 190 -3.45 3.56 5.66
N LEU A 191 -4.24 4.03 4.69
CA LEU A 191 -4.75 3.20 3.61
C LEU A 191 -3.76 3.23 2.44
N HIS A 192 -3.43 2.06 1.89
CA HIS A 192 -2.51 1.91 0.78
C HIS A 192 -3.12 1.02 -0.29
N PHE A 193 -3.11 1.50 -1.53
CA PHE A 193 -3.76 0.82 -2.66
C PHE A 193 -2.71 0.53 -3.72
N VAL A 194 -2.24 -0.72 -3.77
CA VAL A 194 -1.08 -1.13 -4.58
C VAL A 194 -1.54 -1.50 -5.99
N PRO A 195 -1.31 -0.65 -7.01
CA PRO A 195 -1.85 -0.84 -8.35
C PRO A 195 -1.09 -1.90 -9.15
N ASP A 196 0.09 -2.30 -8.69
CA ASP A 196 0.89 -3.37 -9.27
C ASP A 196 0.27 -4.73 -9.00
N LYS A 197 0.47 -5.66 -9.93
CA LYS A 197 0.04 -7.05 -9.72
C LYS A 197 0.83 -7.64 -8.57
N CYS A 198 0.18 -8.36 -7.67
CA CYS A 198 0.86 -8.88 -6.48
C CYS A 198 2.14 -9.68 -6.84
N ASP A 199 2.07 -10.58 -7.83
CA ASP A 199 3.21 -11.41 -8.25
C ASP A 199 4.29 -10.69 -9.08
N SER A 200 4.22 -9.36 -9.26
CA SER A 200 5.31 -8.57 -9.86
C SER A 200 6.33 -8.03 -8.86
N HIS A 201 6.11 -8.23 -7.56
CA HIS A 201 7.01 -7.78 -6.49
C HIS A 201 8.19 -8.74 -6.29
N ALA A 202 9.11 -8.39 -5.38
CA ALA A 202 10.24 -9.25 -5.01
C ALA A 202 9.77 -10.60 -4.46
N GLU A 203 10.54 -11.66 -4.72
CA GLU A 203 10.19 -13.06 -4.40
C GLU A 203 9.77 -13.25 -2.94
N GLU A 204 10.47 -12.63 -1.99
CA GLU A 204 10.15 -12.70 -0.55
C GLU A 204 8.77 -12.11 -0.23
N PHE A 205 8.41 -10.98 -0.84
CA PHE A 205 7.09 -10.38 -0.68
C PHE A 205 6.01 -11.25 -1.33
N VAL A 206 6.29 -11.79 -2.53
CA VAL A 206 5.35 -12.62 -3.27
C VAL A 206 5.02 -13.91 -2.50
N ASP A 207 6.03 -14.57 -1.96
CA ASP A 207 5.88 -15.79 -1.16
C ASP A 207 5.08 -15.55 0.12
N ALA A 208 5.25 -14.38 0.75
CA ALA A 208 4.53 -14.01 1.96
C ALA A 208 3.09 -13.56 1.69
N VAL A 209 2.85 -12.75 0.66
CA VAL A 209 1.59 -12.00 0.53
C VAL A 209 0.67 -12.60 -0.54
N CYS A 210 1.19 -12.96 -1.70
CA CYS A 210 0.35 -13.14 -2.90
C CYS A 210 -0.43 -14.44 -2.96
N GLY A 211 -0.10 -15.40 -2.10
CA GLY A 211 -0.82 -16.66 -1.90
C GLY A 211 -1.86 -16.62 -0.78
N ILE A 212 -1.91 -15.54 0.01
CA ILE A 212 -2.64 -15.45 1.27
C ILE A 212 -3.65 -14.30 1.20
N ARG A 213 -4.91 -14.56 1.59
CA ARG A 213 -5.99 -13.57 1.49
C ARG A 213 -5.83 -12.37 2.44
N SER A 214 -5.22 -12.61 3.60
CA SER A 214 -4.93 -11.58 4.60
C SER A 214 -3.70 -11.99 5.43
N ILE A 215 -2.70 -11.13 5.45
CA ILE A 215 -1.47 -11.33 6.20
C ILE A 215 -1.05 -10.03 6.88
N SER A 216 -0.36 -10.11 8.00
CA SER A 216 0.16 -8.97 8.73
C SER A 216 1.64 -9.08 8.98
N ILE A 217 2.29 -7.95 9.23
CA ILE A 217 3.63 -7.89 9.80
C ILE A 217 3.48 -7.57 11.28
N ASP A 218 3.90 -8.49 12.14
CA ASP A 218 3.91 -8.25 13.60
C ASP A 218 5.06 -7.32 14.02
N ARG A 219 5.05 -6.84 15.27
CA ARG A 219 6.08 -5.94 15.82
C ARG A 219 7.50 -6.51 15.83
N PHE A 220 7.67 -7.79 15.52
CA PHE A 220 8.96 -8.45 15.34
C PHE A 220 9.31 -8.65 13.86
N GLN A 221 8.64 -7.91 12.96
CA GLN A 221 8.77 -7.98 11.51
C GLN A 221 8.46 -9.37 10.92
N ARG A 222 7.60 -10.15 11.56
CA ARG A 222 7.23 -11.49 11.06
C ARG A 222 5.89 -11.46 10.35
N TRP A 223 5.83 -12.14 9.22
CA TRP A 223 4.60 -12.41 8.50
C TRP A 223 3.67 -13.33 9.30
N ARG A 224 2.43 -12.90 9.50
CA ARG A 224 1.40 -13.61 10.28
C ARG A 224 0.07 -13.58 9.53
N GLU A 225 -0.44 -14.73 9.13
CA GLU A 225 -1.81 -14.82 8.59
C GLU A 225 -2.81 -14.24 9.59
N VAL A 226 -3.78 -13.49 9.09
CA VAL A 226 -4.86 -12.90 9.89
C VAL A 226 -6.19 -13.45 9.38
N GLY A 227 -7.00 -13.99 10.29
CA GLY A 227 -8.36 -14.48 10.00
C GLY A 227 -8.46 -15.98 9.73
#